data_AF-A0ABD5VLS4-F1
#
_entry.id   AF-A0ABD5VLS4-F1
#
_cell.length_a   1.000
_cell.length_b   1.000
_cell.length_c   1.000
_cell.angle_alpha   90.00
_cell.angle_beta   90.00
_cell.angle_gamma   90.00
#
_symmetry.space_group_name_H-M   'P 1'
#
loop_
_entity.id
_entity.type
_entity.pdbx_description
1 polymer ?
#
loop_
_entity_poly.entity_id
_entity_poly.type
_entity_poly.pdbx_seq_one_letter_code
_entity_poly.pdbx_strand_id
1 'polypeptide(L)'
;MDDAADAGGFEWRCEHCGERTPKHNPPCSNCGGMSLEKVPLDGERDVREAESLLGTSRRALVGYGVAGAVAVFGGGYLLYEEYTPPAIPDAPGSAERAGGISLVTVEDAILAGVNAERDAPLAADGRVVDAARYATAYTVTTGEDGSARELFGRLRDFRLGRFQFVRRIFTGGEGERAIEGFADADAVADAFLRNLLGDDEVREFLTSERFEHGSADVHVAPNGDVYASVVVASGGTGVL
;
A
#
# COMPACT_ATOMS: atom_id res chain seq x y z
N MET A 1 -60.80 2.95 18.31
CA MET A 1 -59.89 2.37 19.30
C MET A 1 -59.94 0.88 19.06
N ASP A 2 -58.94 0.34 18.36
CA ASP A 2 -58.38 -1.01 18.53
C ASP A 2 -57.29 -1.21 17.44
N ASP A 3 -56.31 -0.31 17.40
CA ASP A 3 -55.12 -0.38 16.54
C ASP A 3 -53.98 -1.11 17.28
N ALA A 4 -54.25 -2.30 17.84
CA ALA A 4 -53.31 -2.99 18.73
C ALA A 4 -53.07 -4.49 18.39
N ALA A 5 -53.23 -4.90 17.12
CA ALA A 5 -52.94 -6.27 16.70
C ALA A 5 -51.89 -6.41 15.58
N ASP A 6 -51.45 -5.30 14.95
CA ASP A 6 -50.54 -5.34 13.79
C ASP A 6 -49.05 -5.26 14.16
N ALA A 7 -48.61 -6.02 15.17
CA ALA A 7 -47.19 -6.18 15.49
C ALA A 7 -46.65 -7.60 15.25
N GLY A 8 -47.51 -8.56 14.89
CA GLY A 8 -47.10 -9.89 14.44
C GLY A 8 -47.04 -9.91 12.91
N GLY A 9 -45.87 -10.18 12.33
CA GLY A 9 -45.78 -10.38 10.88
C GLY A 9 -46.64 -11.56 10.42
N PHE A 10 -46.81 -11.71 9.11
CA PHE A 10 -47.56 -12.82 8.51
C PHE A 10 -46.72 -13.49 7.43
N GLU A 11 -47.03 -14.76 7.18
CA GLU A 11 -46.47 -15.53 6.07
C GLU A 11 -47.57 -16.25 5.30
N TRP A 12 -47.22 -16.78 4.13
CA TRP A 12 -48.14 -17.48 3.25
C TRP A 12 -47.90 -18.97 3.35
N ARG A 13 -48.92 -19.73 3.74
CA ARG A 13 -48.86 -21.19 3.85
C ARG A 13 -49.59 -21.82 2.68
N CYS A 14 -48.94 -22.74 1.97
CA CYS A 14 -49.60 -23.50 0.91
C CYS A 14 -50.67 -24.43 1.52
N GLU A 15 -51.89 -24.38 1.00
CA GLU A 15 -53.00 -25.20 1.49
C GLU A 15 -52.83 -26.69 1.15
N HIS A 16 -52.00 -27.01 0.14
CA HIS A 16 -51.80 -28.39 -0.32
C HIS A 16 -50.70 -29.14 0.44
N CYS A 17 -49.55 -28.51 0.71
CA CYS A 17 -48.41 -29.16 1.38
C CYS A 17 -48.04 -28.54 2.73
N GLY A 18 -48.64 -27.41 3.10
CA GLY A 18 -48.35 -26.71 4.35
C GLY A 18 -47.04 -25.90 4.37
N GLU A 19 -46.31 -25.81 3.25
CA GLU A 19 -45.08 -25.03 3.13
C GLU A 19 -45.34 -23.53 3.36
N ARG A 20 -44.50 -22.87 4.15
CA ARG A 20 -44.63 -21.45 4.51
C ARG A 20 -43.60 -20.62 3.74
N THR A 21 -44.01 -19.46 3.21
CA THR A 21 -43.14 -18.55 2.46
C THR A 21 -43.43 -17.08 2.84
N PRO A 22 -42.39 -16.23 2.93
CA PRO A 22 -42.57 -14.82 3.21
C PRO A 22 -43.27 -14.06 2.08
N LYS A 23 -43.34 -14.63 0.86
CA LYS A 23 -43.93 -13.98 -0.32
C LYS A 23 -45.06 -14.80 -0.90
N HIS A 24 -46.16 -14.13 -1.25
CA HIS A 24 -47.29 -14.73 -1.96
C HIS A 24 -46.94 -14.95 -3.44
N ASN A 25 -46.38 -16.11 -3.77
CA ASN A 25 -45.97 -16.42 -5.15
C ASN A 25 -46.48 -17.80 -5.58
N PRO A 26 -47.73 -17.91 -6.06
CA PRO A 26 -48.21 -19.11 -6.73
C PRO A 26 -47.48 -19.30 -8.08
N PRO A 27 -47.03 -20.52 -8.45
CA PRO A 27 -47.21 -21.81 -7.76
C PRO A 27 -46.26 -22.02 -6.57
N CYS A 28 -46.68 -22.82 -5.58
CA CYS A 28 -45.84 -23.25 -4.46
C CYS A 28 -44.58 -23.95 -4.99
N SER A 29 -43.40 -23.50 -4.54
CA SER A 29 -42.10 -24.01 -4.98
C SER A 29 -41.86 -25.48 -4.63
N ASN A 30 -42.53 -26.00 -3.59
CA ASN A 30 -42.35 -27.37 -3.13
C ASN A 30 -43.27 -28.37 -3.85
N CYS A 31 -44.57 -28.05 -3.99
CA CYS A 31 -45.56 -29.00 -4.50
C CYS A 31 -46.31 -28.54 -5.77
N GLY A 32 -46.10 -27.31 -6.25
CA GLY A 32 -46.79 -26.73 -7.40
C GLY A 32 -48.23 -26.27 -7.14
N GLY A 33 -48.72 -26.32 -5.90
CA GLY A 33 -50.07 -25.89 -5.52
C GLY A 33 -50.30 -24.38 -5.76
N MET A 34 -51.51 -24.01 -6.17
CA MET A 34 -51.85 -22.64 -6.58
C MET A 34 -52.51 -21.79 -5.49
N SER A 35 -52.90 -22.39 -4.36
CA SER A 35 -53.51 -21.69 -3.23
C SER A 35 -52.55 -21.58 -2.04
N LEU A 36 -52.42 -20.34 -1.53
CA LEU A 36 -51.71 -20.02 -0.32
C LEU A 36 -52.62 -19.19 0.58
N GLU A 37 -52.72 -19.57 1.85
CA GLU A 37 -53.46 -18.84 2.88
C GLU A 37 -52.50 -17.98 3.71
N LYS A 38 -52.98 -16.81 4.14
CA LYS A 38 -52.21 -15.90 5.01
C LYS A 38 -52.32 -16.39 6.45
N VAL A 39 -51.20 -16.79 7.05
CA VAL A 39 -51.13 -17.24 8.44
C VAL A 39 -50.30 -16.27 9.27
N PRO A 40 -50.66 -16.04 10.55
CA PRO A 40 -49.83 -15.25 11.45
C PRO A 40 -48.49 -15.96 11.69
N LEU A 41 -47.41 -15.19 11.79
CA LEU A 41 -46.11 -15.72 12.22
C LEU A 41 -46.26 -16.25 13.65
N ASP A 42 -45.78 -17.48 13.87
CA ASP A 42 -45.70 -18.08 15.20
C ASP A 42 -44.35 -17.70 15.81
N GLY A 43 -44.32 -16.54 16.48
CA GLY A 43 -43.10 -15.99 17.05
C GLY A 43 -42.38 -16.96 18.00
N GLU A 44 -43.09 -17.85 18.69
CA GLU A 44 -42.49 -18.86 19.58
C GLU A 44 -41.86 -20.04 18.84
N ARG A 45 -42.20 -20.28 17.57
CA ARG A 45 -41.55 -21.30 16.74
C ARG A 45 -40.34 -20.72 16.02
N ASP A 46 -40.46 -19.51 15.50
CA ASP A 46 -39.37 -18.83 14.79
C ASP A 46 -38.25 -18.43 15.76
N VAL A 47 -38.60 -17.99 16.97
CA VAL A 47 -37.64 -17.79 18.07
C VAL A 47 -36.98 -19.11 18.44
N ARG A 48 -37.69 -20.24 18.46
CA ARG A 48 -37.13 -21.56 18.79
C ARG A 48 -36.22 -22.10 17.69
N GLU A 49 -36.51 -21.79 16.43
CA GLU A 49 -35.70 -22.12 15.27
C GLU A 49 -34.41 -21.27 15.26
N ALA A 50 -34.51 -19.97 15.59
CA ALA A 50 -33.36 -19.10 15.85
C ALA A 50 -32.55 -19.54 17.09
N GLU A 51 -33.23 -19.95 18.17
CA GLU A 51 -32.62 -20.52 19.37
C GLU A 51 -32.01 -21.90 19.11
N SER A 52 -32.43 -22.64 18.08
CA SER A 52 -31.80 -23.90 17.68
C SER A 52 -30.49 -23.67 16.93
N LEU A 53 -30.40 -22.58 16.16
CA LEU A 53 -29.15 -22.10 15.55
C LEU A 53 -28.20 -21.54 16.61
N LEU A 54 -28.73 -20.87 17.64
CA LEU A 54 -27.99 -20.36 18.80
C LEU A 54 -27.84 -21.40 19.93
N GLY A 55 -28.43 -22.58 19.79
CA GLY A 55 -28.52 -23.68 20.77
C GLY A 55 -27.20 -24.44 20.97
N THR A 56 -26.12 -23.81 20.56
CA THR A 56 -24.75 -24.24 20.79
C THR A 56 -24.41 -23.95 22.24
N SER A 57 -23.93 -24.96 22.99
CA SER A 57 -23.55 -24.78 24.39
C SER A 57 -22.65 -23.54 24.58
N ARG A 58 -22.77 -22.82 25.70
CA ARG A 58 -21.92 -21.64 26.00
C ARG A 58 -20.43 -21.88 25.73
N ARG A 59 -19.96 -23.13 25.90
CA ARG A 59 -18.60 -23.57 25.59
C ARG A 59 -18.26 -23.50 24.10
N ALA A 60 -19.19 -23.86 23.23
CA ALA A 60 -18.98 -23.84 21.79
C ALA A 60 -19.15 -22.43 21.19
N LEU A 61 -20.00 -21.55 21.75
CA LEU A 61 -19.98 -20.11 21.40
C LEU A 61 -18.63 -19.46 21.78
N VAL A 62 -18.10 -19.75 22.98
CA VAL A 62 -16.75 -19.33 23.37
C VAL A 62 -15.70 -19.92 22.44
N GLY A 63 -15.83 -21.20 22.06
CA GLY A 63 -14.94 -21.85 21.11
C GLY A 63 -14.90 -21.17 19.74
N TYR A 64 -16.06 -20.88 19.15
CA TYR A 64 -16.15 -20.14 17.88
C TYR A 64 -15.64 -18.70 18.00
N GLY A 65 -15.92 -18.02 19.12
CA GLY A 65 -15.39 -16.69 19.38
C GLY A 65 -13.86 -16.66 19.46
N VAL A 66 -13.26 -17.63 20.16
CA VAL A 66 -11.80 -17.79 20.24
C VAL A 66 -11.22 -18.14 18.87
N ALA A 67 -11.83 -19.07 18.13
CA ALA A 67 -11.38 -19.43 16.79
C ALA A 67 -11.46 -18.26 15.81
N GLY A 68 -12.55 -17.47 15.85
CA GLY A 68 -12.70 -16.25 15.06
C GLY A 68 -11.68 -15.18 15.43
N ALA A 69 -11.43 -14.98 16.72
CA ALA A 69 -10.37 -14.07 17.17
C ALA A 69 -8.99 -14.54 16.69
N VAL A 70 -8.66 -15.82 16.82
CA VAL A 70 -7.39 -16.38 16.31
C VAL A 70 -7.30 -16.25 14.79
N ALA A 71 -8.39 -16.41 14.05
CA ALA A 71 -8.39 -16.22 12.60
C ALA A 71 -8.16 -14.74 12.21
N VAL A 72 -8.74 -13.79 12.95
CA VAL A 72 -8.54 -12.35 12.69
C VAL A 72 -7.15 -11.90 13.12
N PHE A 73 -6.70 -12.25 14.32
CA PHE A 73 -5.38 -11.86 14.83
C PHE A 73 -4.25 -12.65 14.15
N GLY A 74 -4.40 -13.95 13.99
CA GLY A 74 -3.45 -14.80 13.29
C GLY A 74 -3.41 -14.53 11.80
N GLY A 75 -4.58 -14.40 11.15
CA GLY A 75 -4.67 -13.97 9.75
C GLY A 75 -4.11 -12.56 9.56
N GLY A 76 -4.48 -11.61 10.42
CA GLY A 76 -3.93 -10.25 10.39
C GLY A 76 -2.42 -10.19 10.60
N TYR A 77 -1.85 -11.01 11.49
CA TYR A 77 -0.41 -11.12 11.71
C TYR A 77 0.32 -11.73 10.50
N LEU A 78 -0.24 -12.79 9.91
CA LEU A 78 0.31 -13.40 8.69
C LEU A 78 0.28 -12.44 7.50
N LEU A 79 -0.77 -11.61 7.41
CA LEU A 79 -0.86 -10.55 6.41
C LEU A 79 0.08 -9.38 6.75
N TYR A 80 0.32 -9.07 8.02
CA TYR A 80 1.18 -7.95 8.43
C TYR A 80 2.62 -8.10 7.92
N GLU A 81 3.24 -9.28 8.07
CA GLU A 81 4.58 -9.54 7.54
C GLU A 81 4.62 -9.46 6.00
N GLU A 82 3.55 -9.92 5.35
CA GLU A 82 3.43 -9.81 3.89
C GLU A 82 3.33 -8.33 3.47
N TYR A 83 2.50 -7.52 4.13
CA TYR A 83 2.21 -6.14 3.68
C TYR A 83 3.17 -5.06 4.17
N THR A 84 4.07 -5.36 5.11
CA THR A 84 5.02 -4.37 5.64
C THR A 84 6.20 -4.18 4.68
N PRO A 85 6.41 -2.97 4.11
CA PRO A 85 7.58 -2.72 3.28
C PRO A 85 8.87 -2.92 4.07
N PRO A 86 9.99 -3.24 3.40
CA PRO A 86 11.23 -3.52 4.11
C PRO A 86 11.68 -2.28 4.90
N ALA A 87 12.14 -2.52 6.13
CA ALA A 87 12.63 -1.45 6.99
C ALA A 87 13.79 -0.72 6.32
N ILE A 88 13.72 0.61 6.33
CA ILE A 88 14.77 1.47 5.79
C ILE A 88 16.01 1.33 6.68
N PRO A 89 17.19 1.00 6.13
CA PRO A 89 18.42 0.88 6.90
C PRO A 89 18.74 2.18 7.64
N ASP A 90 19.27 2.05 8.86
CA ASP A 90 19.80 3.21 9.58
C ASP A 90 21.15 3.61 8.97
N ALA A 91 21.13 4.60 8.08
CA ALA A 91 22.29 5.07 7.36
C ALA A 91 23.00 6.19 8.16
N PRO A 92 24.31 6.07 8.44
CA PRO A 92 25.02 7.11 9.17
C PRO A 92 25.09 8.40 8.34
N GLY A 93 25.09 9.56 9.01
CA GLY A 93 25.15 10.87 8.36
C GLY A 93 23.87 11.68 8.58
N SER A 94 23.44 12.46 7.59
CA SER A 94 22.19 13.23 7.64
C SER A 94 21.40 13.11 6.34
N ALA A 95 20.09 12.93 6.48
CA ALA A 95 19.10 12.96 5.40
C ALA A 95 18.36 14.31 5.32
N GLU A 96 18.58 15.22 6.26
CA GLU A 96 17.79 16.44 6.40
C GLU A 96 18.58 17.69 5.99
N ARG A 97 19.81 17.83 6.49
CA ARG A 97 20.63 19.02 6.26
C ARG A 97 22.12 18.73 6.44
N ALA A 98 22.93 19.20 5.49
CA ALA A 98 24.39 19.14 5.55
C ALA A 98 25.02 20.37 4.90
N GLY A 99 26.12 20.89 5.44
CA GLY A 99 26.77 22.10 4.89
C GLY A 99 25.89 23.36 4.90
N GLY A 100 24.82 23.40 5.70
CA GLY A 100 23.80 24.46 5.64
C GLY A 100 22.74 24.27 4.54
N ILE A 101 22.88 23.25 3.70
CA ILE A 101 22.02 22.93 2.57
C ILE A 101 20.91 21.96 3.03
N SER A 102 19.66 22.29 2.69
CA SER A 102 18.47 21.46 2.94
C SER A 102 18.39 20.34 1.90
N LEU A 103 18.47 19.08 2.32
CA LEU A 103 18.53 17.95 1.37
C LEU A 103 17.19 17.69 0.69
N VAL A 104 16.07 17.91 1.38
CA VAL A 104 14.74 17.87 0.74
C VAL A 104 14.58 18.89 -0.38
N THR A 105 15.26 20.05 -0.27
CA THR A 105 15.26 21.05 -1.35
C THR A 105 16.06 20.56 -2.55
N VAL A 106 17.15 19.82 -2.32
CA VAL A 106 17.91 19.15 -3.39
C VAL A 106 17.05 18.08 -4.06
N GLU A 107 16.34 17.25 -3.29
CA GLU A 107 15.46 16.20 -3.80
C GLU A 107 14.35 16.76 -4.70
N ASP A 108 13.69 17.82 -4.23
CA ASP A 108 12.65 18.53 -5.00
C ASP A 108 13.23 19.10 -6.31
N ALA A 109 14.41 19.71 -6.26
CA ALA A 109 15.09 20.27 -7.43
C ALA A 109 15.52 19.19 -8.42
N ILE A 110 16.01 18.04 -7.95
CA ILE A 110 16.33 16.88 -8.79
C ILE A 110 15.07 16.37 -9.50
N LEU A 111 13.98 16.15 -8.76
CA LEU A 111 12.74 15.65 -9.37
C LEU A 111 12.13 16.67 -10.35
N ALA A 112 12.21 17.97 -10.03
CA ALA A 112 11.81 19.03 -10.94
C ALA A 112 12.65 19.03 -12.23
N GLY A 113 13.96 18.85 -12.14
CA GLY A 113 14.84 18.75 -13.30
C GLY A 113 14.56 17.53 -14.17
N VAL A 114 14.27 16.38 -13.57
CA VAL A 114 13.81 15.20 -14.34
C VAL A 114 12.47 15.47 -15.03
N ASN A 115 11.53 16.10 -14.33
CA ASN A 115 10.22 16.42 -14.89
C ASN A 115 10.27 17.50 -15.98
N ALA A 116 11.30 18.35 -16.01
CA ALA A 116 11.49 19.34 -17.07
C ALA A 116 11.80 18.70 -18.44
N GLU A 117 12.35 17.48 -18.44
CA GLU A 117 12.65 16.68 -19.64
C GLU A 117 11.48 15.75 -20.05
N ARG A 118 10.33 15.84 -19.35
CA ARG A 118 9.18 14.97 -19.56
C ARG A 118 7.98 15.74 -20.09
N ASP A 119 7.22 15.09 -20.97
CA ASP A 119 5.93 15.62 -21.43
C ASP A 119 4.87 15.60 -20.32
N ALA A 120 4.91 14.58 -19.45
CA ALA A 120 4.05 14.45 -18.28
C ALA A 120 4.89 14.31 -16.99
N PRO A 121 4.65 15.16 -15.97
CA PRO A 121 5.40 15.09 -14.72
C PRO A 121 5.07 13.82 -13.94
N LEU A 122 6.07 13.28 -13.26
CA LEU A 122 5.94 12.16 -12.35
C LEU A 122 5.15 12.58 -11.11
N ALA A 123 4.16 11.79 -10.73
CA ALA A 123 3.37 11.99 -9.52
C ALA A 123 4.12 11.46 -8.28
N ALA A 124 3.93 12.15 -7.15
CA ALA A 124 4.41 11.64 -5.86
C ALA A 124 3.63 10.38 -5.45
N ASP A 125 4.34 9.40 -4.90
CA ASP A 125 3.76 8.20 -4.31
C ASP A 125 4.57 7.75 -3.09
N GLY A 126 3.90 7.46 -1.99
CA GLY A 126 4.55 7.13 -0.72
C GLY A 126 5.49 5.92 -0.82
N ARG A 127 5.13 4.90 -1.60
CA ARG A 127 5.97 3.69 -1.76
C ARG A 127 7.20 3.99 -2.60
N VAL A 128 7.08 4.86 -3.60
CA VAL A 128 8.20 5.31 -4.43
C VAL A 128 9.15 6.20 -3.61
N VAL A 129 8.61 7.05 -2.73
CA VAL A 129 9.40 7.84 -1.77
C VAL A 129 10.18 6.93 -0.83
N ASP A 130 9.51 5.96 -0.18
CA ASP A 130 10.18 5.02 0.73
C ASP A 130 11.22 4.16 0.00
N ALA A 131 10.96 3.78 -1.24
CA ALA A 131 11.90 3.05 -2.09
C ALA A 131 13.14 3.87 -2.45
N ALA A 132 12.99 5.16 -2.76
CA ALA A 132 14.11 6.06 -3.02
C ALA A 132 14.99 6.19 -1.77
N ARG A 133 14.36 6.42 -0.60
CA ARG A 133 15.06 6.46 0.69
C ARG A 133 15.78 5.16 1.01
N TYR A 134 15.14 4.01 0.78
CA TYR A 134 15.78 2.70 0.95
C TYR A 134 17.00 2.55 0.04
N ALA A 135 16.89 2.94 -1.24
CA ALA A 135 17.99 2.85 -2.20
C ALA A 135 19.19 3.70 -1.78
N THR A 136 18.96 4.93 -1.31
CA THR A 136 20.03 5.80 -0.81
C THR A 136 20.63 5.25 0.47
N ALA A 137 19.80 4.88 1.47
CA ALA A 137 20.29 4.32 2.74
C ALA A 137 21.08 3.01 2.53
N TYR A 138 20.62 2.13 1.65
CA TYR A 138 21.38 0.94 1.24
C TYR A 138 22.73 1.34 0.66
N THR A 139 22.77 2.30 -0.26
CA THR A 139 24.02 2.72 -0.90
C THR A 139 24.98 3.41 0.08
N VAL A 140 24.49 4.19 1.05
CA VAL A 140 25.31 4.77 2.12
C VAL A 140 25.91 3.69 3.02
N THR A 141 25.11 2.68 3.39
CA THR A 141 25.55 1.62 4.31
C THR A 141 26.49 0.61 3.66
N THR A 142 26.31 0.31 2.37
CA THR A 142 27.15 -0.65 1.65
C THR A 142 28.30 -0.01 0.86
N GLY A 143 28.23 1.29 0.58
CA GLY A 143 29.18 1.96 -0.30
C GLY A 143 29.27 1.31 -1.68
N GLU A 144 30.48 1.26 -2.23
CA GLU A 144 30.80 0.66 -3.53
C GLU A 144 30.65 -0.87 -3.55
N ASP A 145 30.67 -1.52 -2.38
CA ASP A 145 30.51 -2.97 -2.25
C ASP A 145 29.03 -3.43 -2.40
N GLY A 146 28.10 -2.46 -2.49
CA GLY A 146 26.67 -2.70 -2.60
C GLY A 146 26.25 -3.41 -3.90
N SER A 147 25.49 -4.49 -3.78
CA SER A 147 25.01 -5.24 -4.94
C SER A 147 23.80 -4.58 -5.60
N ALA A 148 23.91 -4.23 -6.88
CA ALA A 148 22.77 -3.79 -7.69
C ALA A 148 21.65 -4.82 -7.79
N ARG A 149 22.01 -6.10 -7.84
CA ARG A 149 21.04 -7.20 -7.88
C ARG A 149 20.29 -7.33 -6.55
N GLU A 150 21.00 -7.21 -5.43
CA GLU A 150 20.38 -7.28 -4.11
C GLU A 150 19.43 -6.10 -3.90
N LEU A 151 19.89 -4.87 -4.17
CA LEU A 151 19.04 -3.69 -4.06
C LEU A 151 17.80 -3.82 -4.95
N PHE A 152 17.96 -4.22 -6.21
CA PHE A 152 16.80 -4.46 -7.09
C PHE A 152 15.82 -5.49 -6.49
N GLY A 153 16.33 -6.55 -5.87
CA GLY A 153 15.53 -7.54 -5.16
C GLY A 153 14.72 -6.92 -4.02
N ARG A 154 15.37 -6.11 -3.18
CA ARG A 154 14.72 -5.41 -2.04
C ARG A 154 13.69 -4.37 -2.50
N LEU A 155 13.96 -3.65 -3.58
CA LEU A 155 13.04 -2.64 -4.11
C LEU A 155 11.74 -3.26 -4.64
N ARG A 156 11.74 -4.53 -5.03
CA ARG A 156 10.51 -5.24 -5.41
C ARG A 156 9.53 -5.41 -4.25
N ASP A 157 10.03 -5.47 -3.02
CA ASP A 157 9.20 -5.67 -1.83
C ASP A 157 8.31 -4.43 -1.55
N PHE A 158 8.65 -3.27 -2.11
CA PHE A 158 7.82 -2.06 -2.11
C PHE A 158 6.64 -2.11 -3.10
N ARG A 159 6.57 -3.13 -3.97
CA ARG A 159 5.47 -3.34 -4.94
C ARG A 159 5.23 -2.16 -5.89
N LEU A 160 6.31 -1.64 -6.47
CA LEU A 160 6.32 -0.46 -7.34
C LEU A 160 5.80 -0.72 -8.78
N GLY A 161 5.30 -1.93 -9.07
CA GLY A 161 5.03 -2.36 -10.43
C GLY A 161 6.32 -2.50 -11.24
N ARG A 162 6.35 -1.93 -12.46
CA ARG A 162 7.61 -1.78 -13.19
C ARG A 162 8.35 -0.58 -12.62
N PHE A 163 9.64 -0.73 -12.33
CA PHE A 163 10.45 0.38 -11.83
C PHE A 163 11.84 0.37 -12.46
N GLN A 164 12.49 1.52 -12.38
CA GLN A 164 13.93 1.69 -12.56
C GLN A 164 14.46 2.53 -11.41
N PHE A 165 15.74 2.37 -11.11
CA PHE A 165 16.42 3.22 -10.16
C PHE A 165 17.80 3.57 -10.66
N VAL A 166 18.27 4.76 -10.29
CA VAL A 166 19.61 5.25 -10.60
C VAL A 166 20.19 5.82 -9.33
N ARG A 167 21.47 5.54 -9.09
CA ARG A 167 22.22 6.03 -7.94
C ARG A 167 23.50 6.71 -8.37
N ARG A 168 23.87 7.78 -7.67
CA ARG A 168 25.15 8.48 -7.83
C ARG A 168 25.74 8.79 -6.46
N ILE A 169 27.06 8.81 -6.45
CA ILE A 169 27.88 9.15 -5.29
C ILE A 169 28.80 10.28 -5.75
N PHE A 170 28.81 11.39 -5.02
CA PHE A 170 29.77 12.45 -5.17
C PHE A 170 30.72 12.42 -3.98
N THR A 171 31.96 12.07 -4.26
CA THR A 171 33.05 12.11 -3.29
C THR A 171 33.80 13.43 -3.40
N GLY A 172 34.29 13.92 -2.26
CA GLY A 172 35.08 15.15 -2.22
C GLY A 172 36.48 14.96 -2.80
N GLY A 173 37.16 16.07 -3.11
CA GLY A 173 38.58 16.05 -3.46
C GLY A 173 39.49 15.73 -2.26
N GLU A 174 40.80 15.60 -2.48
CA GLU A 174 41.74 15.36 -1.38
C GLU A 174 41.62 16.44 -0.29
N GLY A 175 41.11 16.04 0.88
CA GLY A 175 40.96 16.90 2.06
C GLY A 175 39.72 17.81 2.07
N GLU A 176 38.86 17.77 1.05
CA GLU A 176 37.61 18.54 0.97
C GLU A 176 36.40 17.60 1.00
N ARG A 177 35.34 17.96 1.73
CA ARG A 177 34.10 17.18 1.73
C ARG A 177 33.25 17.55 0.53
N ALA A 178 32.60 16.58 -0.12
CA ALA A 178 31.79 16.82 -1.31
C ALA A 178 30.71 17.89 -1.07
N ILE A 179 29.98 17.80 0.05
CA ILE A 179 28.91 18.74 0.37
C ILE A 179 29.39 20.19 0.58
N GLU A 180 30.65 20.38 1.02
CA GLU A 180 31.21 21.72 1.27
C GLU A 180 31.60 22.45 -0.03
N GLY A 181 31.79 21.71 -1.13
CA GLY A 181 32.08 22.27 -2.44
C GLY A 181 30.87 22.87 -3.15
N PHE A 182 29.66 22.72 -2.60
CA PHE A 182 28.43 23.27 -3.17
C PHE A 182 28.00 24.55 -2.46
N ALA A 183 27.55 25.54 -3.24
CA ALA A 183 27.11 26.83 -2.71
C ALA A 183 25.72 26.75 -2.05
N ASP A 184 24.82 25.97 -2.65
CA ASP A 184 23.41 25.86 -2.28
C ASP A 184 22.79 24.55 -2.80
N ALA A 185 21.50 24.35 -2.53
CA ALA A 185 20.77 23.14 -2.94
C ALA A 185 20.68 22.97 -4.47
N ASP A 186 20.52 24.06 -5.20
CA ASP A 186 20.39 24.05 -6.66
C ASP A 186 21.71 23.60 -7.30
N ALA A 187 22.86 24.06 -6.77
CA ALA A 187 24.17 23.63 -7.24
C ALA A 187 24.40 22.11 -7.06
N VAL A 188 23.90 21.52 -5.97
CA VAL A 188 23.95 20.07 -5.75
C VAL A 188 23.06 19.35 -6.77
N ALA A 189 21.81 19.81 -6.93
CA ALA A 189 20.85 19.23 -7.85
C ALA A 189 21.35 19.30 -9.30
N ASP A 190 21.90 20.41 -9.74
CA ASP A 190 22.47 20.61 -11.07
C ASP A 190 23.67 19.70 -11.35
N ALA A 191 24.53 19.46 -10.35
CA ALA A 191 25.62 18.52 -10.49
C ALA A 191 25.10 17.08 -10.65
N PHE A 192 24.08 16.69 -9.88
CA PHE A 192 23.41 15.40 -10.02
C PHE A 192 22.73 15.26 -11.38
N LEU A 193 21.92 16.24 -11.79
CA LEU A 193 21.19 16.24 -13.06
C LEU A 193 22.12 16.21 -14.27
N ARG A 194 23.22 16.97 -14.26
CA ARG A 194 24.22 16.92 -15.34
C ARG A 194 24.84 15.53 -15.49
N ASN A 195 25.13 14.86 -14.38
CA ASN A 195 25.68 13.51 -14.42
C ASN A 195 24.63 12.45 -14.80
N LEU A 196 23.40 12.62 -14.29
CA LEU A 196 22.29 11.71 -14.50
C LEU A 196 21.78 11.77 -15.93
N LEU A 197 21.41 12.97 -16.38
CA LEU A 197 20.86 13.20 -17.71
C LEU A 197 21.97 13.23 -18.76
N GLY A 198 23.23 13.48 -18.41
CA GLY A 198 24.34 13.38 -19.36
C GLY A 198 24.57 11.98 -19.94
N ASP A 199 24.03 10.95 -19.30
CA ASP A 199 24.02 9.57 -19.76
C ASP A 199 22.70 9.28 -20.51
N ASP A 200 22.80 9.01 -21.81
CA ASP A 200 21.63 8.84 -22.70
C ASP A 200 20.75 7.65 -22.29
N GLU A 201 21.34 6.55 -21.80
CA GLU A 201 20.60 5.36 -21.37
C GLU A 201 19.79 5.67 -20.10
N VAL A 202 20.44 6.37 -19.15
CA VAL A 202 19.78 6.83 -17.92
C VAL A 202 18.68 7.85 -18.23
N ARG A 203 18.96 8.82 -19.10
CA ARG A 203 17.98 9.83 -19.53
C ARG A 203 16.74 9.15 -20.09
N GLU A 204 16.90 8.20 -21.02
CA GLU A 204 15.80 7.46 -21.64
C GLU A 204 14.92 6.76 -20.58
N PHE A 205 15.52 6.15 -19.55
CA PHE A 205 14.75 5.49 -18.51
C PHE A 205 13.95 6.45 -17.65
N LEU A 206 14.54 7.59 -17.26
CA LEU A 206 13.91 8.55 -16.37
C LEU A 206 12.83 9.38 -17.08
N THR A 207 12.97 9.63 -18.37
CA THR A 207 12.00 10.38 -19.17
C THR A 207 10.93 9.50 -19.81
N SER A 208 11.04 8.17 -19.69
CA SER A 208 10.08 7.23 -20.25
C SER A 208 8.65 7.46 -19.73
N GLU A 209 7.69 7.61 -20.64
CA GLU A 209 6.26 7.76 -20.32
C GLU A 209 5.63 6.52 -19.67
N ARG A 210 6.34 5.37 -19.68
CA ARG A 210 5.87 4.13 -19.02
C ARG A 210 5.82 4.23 -17.49
N PHE A 211 6.43 5.27 -16.94
CA PHE A 211 6.47 5.55 -15.51
C PHE A 211 5.62 6.78 -15.20
N GLU A 212 4.78 6.63 -14.19
CA GLU A 212 3.80 7.63 -13.77
C GLU A 212 4.20 8.26 -12.43
N HIS A 213 5.06 7.58 -11.66
CA HIS A 213 5.49 7.99 -10.33
C HIS A 213 7.00 8.09 -10.24
N GLY A 214 7.50 9.01 -9.40
CA GLY A 214 8.92 9.19 -9.21
C GLY A 214 9.26 9.91 -7.92
N SER A 215 10.43 9.59 -7.37
CA SER A 215 11.01 10.27 -6.21
C SER A 215 12.52 10.28 -6.30
N ALA A 216 13.11 11.35 -5.79
CA ALA A 216 14.53 11.43 -5.46
C ALA A 216 14.70 11.31 -3.94
N ASP A 217 15.87 10.87 -3.49
CA ASP A 217 16.30 10.93 -2.09
C ASP A 217 17.80 11.22 -2.04
N VAL A 218 18.22 12.11 -1.13
CA VAL A 218 19.60 12.57 -0.98
C VAL A 218 20.05 12.42 0.46
N HIS A 219 21.24 11.85 0.65
CA HIS A 219 21.84 11.65 1.96
C HIS A 219 23.31 12.04 1.95
N VAL A 220 23.77 12.66 3.04
CA VAL A 220 25.19 13.02 3.21
C VAL A 220 25.79 12.15 4.30
N ALA A 221 26.77 11.33 3.92
CA ALA A 221 27.46 10.43 4.83
C ALA A 221 28.40 11.20 5.78
N PRO A 222 28.89 10.60 6.89
CA PRO A 222 29.75 11.29 7.86
C PRO A 222 31.09 11.77 7.28
N ASN A 223 31.58 11.12 6.23
CA ASN A 223 32.76 11.54 5.48
C ASN A 223 32.51 12.76 4.58
N GLY A 224 31.25 13.21 4.46
CA GLY A 224 30.85 14.36 3.66
C GLY A 224 30.50 14.05 2.20
N ASP A 225 30.52 12.77 1.81
CA ASP A 225 30.09 12.32 0.49
C ASP A 225 28.58 12.44 0.33
N VAL A 226 28.14 12.84 -0.86
CA VAL A 226 26.72 13.03 -1.19
C VAL A 226 26.23 11.83 -1.99
N TYR A 227 25.23 11.13 -1.46
CA TYR A 227 24.56 10.01 -2.09
C TYR A 227 23.20 10.48 -2.56
N ALA A 228 22.84 10.14 -3.80
CA ALA A 228 21.53 10.47 -4.34
C ALA A 228 20.99 9.31 -5.17
N SER A 229 19.72 9.00 -4.95
CA SER A 229 18.99 7.98 -5.72
C SER A 229 17.73 8.58 -6.33
N VAL A 230 17.41 8.17 -7.56
CA VAL A 230 16.12 8.44 -8.20
C VAL A 230 15.46 7.12 -8.52
N VAL A 231 14.19 6.98 -8.14
CA VAL A 231 13.34 5.83 -8.45
C VAL A 231 12.17 6.31 -9.28
N VAL A 232 11.90 5.63 -10.39
CA VAL A 232 10.71 5.84 -11.24
C VAL A 232 9.92 4.55 -11.37
N ALA A 233 8.60 4.63 -11.33
CA ALA A 233 7.72 3.48 -11.19
C ALA A 233 6.40 3.64 -11.96
N SER A 234 5.83 2.51 -12.40
CA SER A 234 4.55 2.46 -13.10
C SER A 234 3.37 2.17 -12.16
N GLY A 235 3.62 1.93 -10.88
CA GLY A 235 2.59 1.61 -9.90
C GLY A 235 2.83 2.33 -8.58
N GLY A 236 1.79 3.01 -8.09
CA GLY A 236 1.77 3.72 -6.81
C GLY A 236 0.45 3.55 -6.04
N THR A 237 -0.66 3.28 -6.73
CA THR A 237 -1.96 3.01 -6.10
C THR A 237 -2.46 1.61 -6.43
N GLY A 238 -2.26 0.65 -5.52
CA GLY A 238 -2.74 -0.71 -5.70
C GLY A 238 -2.85 -1.43 -4.37
N VAL A 239 -3.93 -1.16 -3.65
CA VAL A 239 -4.49 -2.13 -2.71
C VAL A 239 -5.00 -3.28 -3.59
N LEU A 240 -4.44 -4.47 -3.41
CA LEU A 240 -5.13 -5.70 -3.80
C LEU A 240 -6.15 -6.04 -2.72
#